data_AF-A0AAW6RIA7-F1
#
_entry.id   AF-A0AAW6RIA7-F1
#
_cell.length_a   1.000
_cell.length_b   1.000
_cell.length_c   1.000
_cell.angle_alpha   90.00
_cell.angle_beta   90.00
_cell.angle_gamma   90.00
#
_symmetry.space_group_name_H-M   'P 1'
#
loop_
_entity.id
_entity.type
_entity.pdbx_description
1 polymer ?
#
loop_
_entity_poly.entity_id
_entity_poly.type
_entity_poly.pdbx_seq_one_letter_code
_entity_poly.pdbx_strand_id
1 'polypeptide(L)'
;MKARRLLWPAVMGLLAAALAQGTWAAADADASPPQAAPVQTAPAAAESLPAALQGEWEPVSRALESAGNLTLQTQSLIWSPCGAAAHAMQVQADGAGHLLKLVGQSACQLDGTPVSHLRVQRSAKQACDLEVAVFANDKQLAKGERLAWGVYTQASCPEGGAPGTAGGH
;
A
#
# COMPACT_ATOMS: atom_id res chain seq x y z
N MET A 1 31.11 41.83 -2.62
CA MET A 1 29.89 41.17 -3.16
C MET A 1 28.92 40.99 -2.01
N LYS A 2 27.66 41.38 -2.19
CA LYS A 2 26.68 41.68 -1.14
C LYS A 2 25.39 40.95 -1.47
N ALA A 3 24.89 40.04 -0.61
CA ALA A 3 23.51 39.52 -0.61
C ALA A 3 23.38 38.41 0.46
N ARG A 4 22.30 38.24 1.21
CA ARG A 4 21.14 39.06 1.62
C ARG A 4 20.52 38.22 2.75
N ARG A 5 20.47 38.73 3.97
CA ARG A 5 19.68 38.13 5.07
C ARG A 5 18.30 38.79 5.04
N LEU A 6 17.23 38.01 4.92
CA LEU A 6 15.84 38.44 5.13
C LEU A 6 15.14 37.25 5.81
N LEU A 7 15.05 37.19 7.13
CA LEU A 7 14.06 37.86 8.01
C LEU A 7 12.61 37.45 7.66
N TRP A 8 12.16 36.42 8.37
CA TRP A 8 10.77 36.03 8.56
C TRP A 8 9.99 37.14 9.28
N PRO A 9 8.77 37.50 8.85
CA PRO A 9 7.84 38.19 9.73
C PRO A 9 6.83 37.18 10.30
N ALA A 10 6.85 37.07 11.63
CA ALA A 10 5.70 36.67 12.41
C ALA A 10 4.85 37.94 12.70
N VAL A 11 3.57 37.91 12.34
CA VAL A 11 2.49 38.83 12.76
C VAL A 11 1.23 37.95 12.72
N MET A 12 0.77 37.33 13.81
CA MET A 12 0.07 37.90 14.98
C MET A 12 -1.10 38.81 14.60
N GLY A 13 -2.33 38.34 14.85
CA GLY A 13 -3.52 39.18 14.73
C GLY A 13 -4.82 38.44 15.02
N LEU A 14 -5.17 38.35 16.31
CA LEU A 14 -6.53 38.09 16.79
C LEU A 14 -7.49 39.17 16.29
N LEU A 15 -8.75 38.82 16.00
CA LEU A 15 -9.97 39.62 16.23
C LEU A 15 -11.16 38.69 15.91
N ALA A 16 -11.99 38.25 16.86
CA ALA A 16 -12.94 38.97 17.71
C ALA A 16 -14.38 38.70 17.23
N ALA A 17 -15.21 38.41 18.22
CA ALA A 17 -16.60 38.02 18.16
C ALA A 17 -17.57 39.13 17.67
N ALA A 18 -18.73 38.73 17.16
CA ALA A 18 -20.05 39.38 17.32
C ALA A 18 -21.09 38.47 16.61
N LEU A 19 -22.02 37.77 17.29
CA LEU A 19 -23.24 38.22 18.00
C LEU A 19 -24.33 38.85 17.10
N ALA A 20 -25.58 38.49 17.46
CA ALA A 20 -26.91 38.96 16.99
C ALA A 20 -27.48 38.20 15.79
N GLN A 21 -28.50 37.32 15.91
CA GLN A 21 -29.90 37.52 16.32
C GLN A 21 -30.60 38.70 15.63
N GLY A 22 -31.67 38.43 14.87
CA GLY A 22 -32.62 39.47 14.48
C GLY A 22 -33.29 39.26 13.12
N THR A 23 -34.54 38.83 13.17
CA THR A 23 -35.49 38.53 12.10
C THR A 23 -36.05 39.75 11.37
N TRP A 24 -35.91 39.93 10.06
CA TRP A 24 -36.93 40.66 9.28
C TRP A 24 -37.11 40.02 7.89
N ALA A 25 -38.35 39.71 7.56
CA ALA A 25 -38.76 39.32 6.23
C ALA A 25 -38.73 40.56 5.30
N ALA A 26 -38.12 40.41 4.13
CA ALA A 26 -38.46 41.16 2.94
C ALA A 26 -38.44 40.16 1.78
N ALA A 27 -39.62 39.88 1.26
CA ALA A 27 -39.77 39.21 -0.02
C ALA A 27 -39.16 40.11 -1.10
N ASP A 28 -38.31 39.56 -1.95
CA ASP A 28 -38.28 39.94 -3.37
C ASP A 28 -37.47 38.89 -4.16
N ALA A 29 -37.98 38.62 -5.34
CA ALA A 29 -37.55 37.56 -6.23
C ALA A 29 -36.19 37.85 -6.86
N ASP A 30 -35.23 36.94 -6.69
CA ASP A 30 -34.22 36.59 -7.71
C ASP A 30 -33.45 35.35 -7.22
N ALA A 31 -33.92 34.14 -7.59
CA ALA A 31 -33.21 32.91 -7.24
C ALA A 31 -32.09 32.67 -8.25
N SER A 32 -30.98 33.37 -8.05
CA SER A 32 -29.66 32.96 -8.53
C SER A 32 -29.42 31.47 -8.19
N PRO A 33 -28.94 30.62 -9.14
CA PRO A 33 -28.69 29.21 -8.85
C PRO A 33 -27.67 29.07 -7.71
N PRO A 34 -27.85 28.10 -6.80
CA PRO A 34 -26.96 27.93 -5.66
C PRO A 34 -25.56 27.61 -6.16
N GLN A 35 -24.59 28.42 -5.75
CA GLN A 35 -23.18 28.13 -5.93
C GLN A 35 -22.87 26.81 -5.22
N ALA A 36 -22.65 25.76 -6.01
CA ALA A 36 -22.18 24.48 -5.51
C ALA A 36 -20.85 24.71 -4.79
N ALA A 37 -20.84 24.46 -3.48
CA ALA A 37 -19.60 24.42 -2.71
C ALA A 37 -18.61 23.47 -3.40
N PRO A 38 -17.32 23.81 -3.49
CA PRO A 38 -16.33 22.89 -4.02
C PRO A 38 -16.31 21.65 -3.13
N VAL A 39 -16.78 20.53 -3.67
CA VAL A 39 -16.58 19.21 -3.09
C VAL A 39 -15.08 19.01 -2.95
N GLN A 40 -14.58 19.17 -1.72
CA GLN A 40 -13.24 18.75 -1.37
C GLN A 40 -13.23 17.23 -1.50
N THR A 41 -12.74 16.73 -2.63
CA THR A 41 -12.43 15.33 -2.81
C THR A 41 -11.45 14.96 -1.71
N ALA A 42 -11.91 14.19 -0.72
CA ALA A 42 -11.05 13.67 0.31
C ALA A 42 -9.87 12.94 -0.36
N PRO A 43 -8.62 13.16 0.07
CA PRO A 43 -7.49 12.42 -0.47
C PRO A 43 -7.79 10.94 -0.33
N ALA A 44 -7.66 10.19 -1.44
CA ALA A 44 -7.83 8.75 -1.43
C ALA A 44 -6.96 8.17 -0.31
N ALA A 45 -7.59 7.60 0.71
CA ALA A 45 -6.88 6.98 1.82
C ALA A 45 -5.93 5.93 1.23
N ALA A 46 -4.65 5.99 1.61
CA ALA A 46 -3.70 4.97 1.20
C ALA A 46 -4.24 3.61 1.62
N GLU A 47 -4.51 2.76 0.63
CA GLU A 47 -5.01 1.41 0.89
C GLU A 47 -3.98 0.66 1.73
N SER A 48 -4.48 -0.13 2.67
CA SER A 48 -3.66 -0.94 3.58
C SER A 48 -3.72 -2.40 3.15
N LEU A 49 -2.63 -3.12 3.33
CA LEU A 49 -2.60 -4.55 3.01
C LEU A 49 -3.59 -5.30 3.91
N PRO A 50 -4.49 -6.14 3.36
CA PRO A 50 -5.41 -6.94 4.17
C PRO A 50 -4.67 -7.83 5.16
N ALA A 51 -5.22 -7.98 6.37
CA ALA A 51 -4.64 -8.83 7.41
C ALA A 51 -4.39 -10.27 6.95
N ALA A 52 -5.23 -10.79 6.04
CA ALA A 52 -5.07 -12.12 5.46
C ALA A 52 -3.77 -12.28 4.64
N LEU A 53 -3.14 -11.21 4.16
CA LEU A 53 -1.89 -11.27 3.39
C LEU A 53 -0.66 -10.89 4.24
N GLN A 54 -0.88 -10.42 5.46
CA GLN A 54 0.19 -10.06 6.39
C GLN A 54 0.75 -11.31 7.08
N GLY A 55 2.02 -11.23 7.47
CA GLY A 55 2.74 -12.32 8.12
C GLY A 55 4.06 -12.64 7.46
N GLU A 56 4.69 -13.72 7.94
CA GLU A 56 5.92 -14.26 7.39
C GLU A 56 5.60 -15.40 6.41
N TRP A 57 6.31 -15.38 5.29
CA TRP A 57 6.08 -16.23 4.14
C TRP A 57 7.39 -16.84 3.66
N GLU A 58 7.39 -18.14 3.41
CA GLU A 58 8.57 -18.91 2.99
C GLU A 58 8.45 -19.36 1.53
N PRO A 59 9.50 -19.23 0.71
CA PRO A 59 9.41 -19.53 -0.71
C PRO A 59 9.25 -21.03 -0.95
N VAL A 60 8.22 -21.41 -1.70
CA VAL A 60 7.97 -22.81 -2.12
C VAL A 60 8.49 -23.05 -3.54
N SER A 61 8.49 -21.99 -4.35
CA SER A 61 8.87 -22.06 -5.76
C SER A 61 10.34 -21.73 -5.98
N ARG A 62 11.02 -22.54 -6.80
CA ARG A 62 12.43 -22.29 -7.18
C ARG A 62 12.70 -20.89 -7.75
N ALA A 63 11.72 -20.30 -8.43
CA ALA A 63 11.85 -18.96 -9.00
C ALA A 63 12.00 -17.84 -7.94
N LEU A 64 11.64 -18.12 -6.68
CA LEU A 64 11.70 -17.16 -5.56
C LEU A 64 12.56 -17.69 -4.41
N GLU A 65 13.17 -18.87 -4.56
CA GLU A 65 14.03 -19.49 -3.55
C GLU A 65 15.23 -18.59 -3.21
N SER A 66 15.87 -18.00 -4.24
CA SER A 66 16.98 -17.04 -4.07
C SER A 66 16.55 -15.73 -3.40
N ALA A 67 15.26 -15.39 -3.45
CA ALA A 67 14.71 -14.21 -2.81
C ALA A 67 14.50 -14.40 -1.29
N GLY A 68 14.55 -15.64 -0.81
CA GLY A 68 14.34 -15.96 0.60
C GLY A 68 12.97 -15.52 1.11
N ASN A 69 12.86 -15.40 2.43
CA ASN A 69 11.59 -15.15 3.12
C ASN A 69 11.06 -13.74 2.83
N LEU A 70 9.74 -13.65 2.76
CA LEU A 70 8.99 -12.41 2.59
C LEU A 70 8.17 -12.17 3.84
N THR A 71 8.36 -11.04 4.50
CA THR A 71 7.47 -10.58 5.57
C THR A 71 6.62 -9.43 5.04
N LEU A 72 5.31 -9.57 5.10
CA LEU A 72 4.35 -8.55 4.72
C LEU A 72 3.68 -7.96 5.96
N GLN A 73 3.67 -6.64 6.05
CA GLN A 73 2.96 -5.87 7.06
C GLN A 73 1.94 -4.94 6.37
N THR A 74 1.24 -4.14 7.15
CA THR A 74 0.15 -3.27 6.65
C THR A 74 0.59 -2.35 5.50
N GLN A 75 1.79 -1.76 5.59
CA GLN A 75 2.33 -0.77 4.62
C GLN A 75 3.84 -0.91 4.42
N SER A 76 4.41 -2.04 4.85
CA SER A 76 5.84 -2.32 4.75
C SER A 76 6.08 -3.78 4.43
N LEU A 77 7.24 -4.07 3.87
CA LEU A 77 7.71 -5.43 3.66
C LEU A 77 9.18 -5.57 4.03
N ILE A 78 9.57 -6.77 4.44
CA ILE A 78 10.97 -7.17 4.60
C ILE A 78 11.19 -8.31 3.63
N TRP A 79 12.19 -8.16 2.77
CA TRP A 79 12.45 -9.13 1.71
C TRP A 79 13.92 -9.07 1.32
N SER A 80 14.59 -10.23 1.26
CA SER A 80 16.05 -10.32 1.07
C SER A 80 16.59 -9.53 -0.13
N PRO A 81 15.91 -9.50 -1.30
CA PRO A 81 16.27 -8.65 -2.44
C PRO A 81 16.42 -7.17 -2.10
N CYS A 82 15.69 -6.70 -1.09
CA CYS A 82 15.71 -5.33 -0.59
C CYS A 82 16.67 -5.14 0.60
N GLY A 83 17.33 -6.20 1.08
CA GLY A 83 18.10 -6.22 2.31
C GLY A 83 17.26 -6.47 3.56
N ALA A 84 17.90 -6.43 4.73
CA ALA A 84 17.27 -6.80 6.01
C ALA A 84 16.33 -5.72 6.60
N ALA A 85 16.27 -4.53 6.01
CA ALA A 85 15.44 -3.44 6.51
C ALA A 85 13.98 -3.57 6.03
N ALA A 86 13.04 -3.00 6.81
CA ALA A 86 11.67 -2.84 6.35
C ALA A 86 11.59 -1.74 5.29
N HIS A 87 10.92 -2.04 4.18
CA HIS A 87 10.69 -1.14 3.05
C HIS A 87 9.25 -0.70 3.02
N ALA A 88 9.03 0.61 2.94
CA ALA A 88 7.70 1.17 2.78
C ALA A 88 7.11 0.80 1.42
N MET A 89 5.81 0.52 1.40
CA MET A 89 5.07 0.22 0.17
C MET A 89 3.74 0.97 0.13
N GLN A 90 3.29 1.28 -1.09
CA GLN A 90 1.90 1.67 -1.36
C GLN A 90 1.14 0.43 -1.82
N VAL A 91 -0.07 0.25 -1.30
CA VAL A 91 -0.94 -0.88 -1.64
C VAL A 91 -2.09 -0.39 -2.50
N GLN A 92 -2.42 -1.15 -3.54
CA GLN A 92 -3.56 -0.90 -4.41
C GLN A 92 -4.20 -2.23 -4.80
N ALA A 93 -5.51 -2.38 -4.62
CA ALA A 93 -6.24 -3.49 -5.22
C ALA A 93 -6.37 -3.31 -6.75
N ASP A 94 -6.07 -4.34 -7.53
CA ASP A 94 -6.13 -4.28 -9.02
C ASP A 94 -7.00 -5.38 -9.66
N GLY A 95 -7.84 -6.04 -8.87
CA GLY A 95 -8.75 -7.11 -9.32
C GLY A 95 -8.07 -8.46 -9.56
N ALA A 96 -6.76 -8.48 -9.80
CA ALA A 96 -5.91 -9.68 -9.83
C ALA A 96 -5.19 -9.94 -8.50
N GLY A 97 -5.57 -9.23 -7.43
CA GLY A 97 -4.91 -9.25 -6.13
C GLY A 97 -4.60 -7.85 -5.62
N HIS A 98 -3.51 -7.74 -4.86
CA HIS A 98 -3.00 -6.48 -4.32
C HIS A 98 -1.64 -6.17 -4.94
N LEU A 99 -1.55 -5.03 -5.61
CA LEU A 99 -0.32 -4.46 -6.10
C LEU A 99 0.38 -3.70 -4.97
N LEU A 100 1.65 -4.03 -4.75
CA LEU A 100 2.54 -3.42 -3.78
C LEU A 100 3.60 -2.65 -4.56
N LYS A 101 3.58 -1.32 -4.46
CA LYS A 101 4.59 -0.45 -5.04
C LYS A 101 5.60 -0.07 -3.98
N LEU A 102 6.85 -0.43 -4.20
CA LEU A 102 7.96 -0.09 -3.31
C LEU A 102 8.24 1.41 -3.35
N VAL A 103 8.32 2.06 -2.19
CA VAL A 103 8.49 3.52 -2.08
C VAL A 103 9.92 3.87 -1.68
N GLY A 104 10.49 4.88 -2.32
CA GLY A 104 11.82 5.40 -2.04
C GLY A 104 12.86 4.97 -3.08
N GLN A 105 14.14 5.19 -2.77
CA GLN A 105 15.27 4.71 -3.58
C GLN A 105 15.51 3.24 -3.25
N SER A 106 14.64 2.36 -3.74
CA SER A 106 14.65 0.94 -3.38
C SER A 106 15.84 0.25 -4.05
N ALA A 107 16.81 -0.20 -3.26
CA ALA A 107 17.91 -1.08 -3.73
C ALA A 107 17.45 -2.52 -3.98
N CYS A 108 16.13 -2.77 -4.02
CA CYS A 108 15.55 -4.09 -4.23
C CYS A 108 15.99 -4.65 -5.57
N GLN A 109 16.77 -5.74 -5.55
CA GLN A 109 17.26 -6.40 -6.75
C GLN A 109 17.04 -7.90 -6.66
N LEU A 110 16.34 -8.44 -7.65
CA LEU A 110 16.19 -9.87 -7.85
C LEU A 110 17.14 -10.27 -8.98
N ASP A 111 18.15 -11.09 -8.66
CA ASP A 111 19.19 -11.52 -9.60
C ASP A 111 19.86 -10.34 -10.36
N GLY A 112 20.11 -9.23 -9.66
CA GLY A 112 20.70 -8.01 -10.23
C GLY A 112 19.73 -7.15 -11.05
N THR A 113 18.46 -7.54 -11.16
CA THR A 113 17.43 -6.74 -11.83
C THR A 113 16.64 -5.93 -10.79
N PRO A 114 16.50 -4.60 -10.96
CA PRO A 114 15.75 -3.78 -10.01
C PRO A 114 14.27 -4.19 -9.98
N VAL A 115 13.70 -4.20 -8.77
CA VAL A 115 12.28 -4.48 -8.51
C VAL A 115 11.62 -3.24 -7.98
N SER A 116 10.43 -2.91 -8.50
CA SER A 116 9.63 -1.80 -8.00
C SER A 116 8.21 -2.19 -7.62
N HIS A 117 7.69 -3.31 -8.16
CA HIS A 117 6.33 -3.75 -7.90
C HIS A 117 6.27 -5.25 -7.61
N LEU A 118 5.40 -5.61 -6.67
CA LEU A 118 4.98 -6.98 -6.41
C LEU A 118 3.46 -7.03 -6.52
N ARG A 119 2.89 -8.07 -7.14
CA ARG A 119 1.48 -8.40 -7.01
C ARG A 119 1.35 -9.62 -6.13
N VAL A 120 0.52 -9.52 -5.10
CA VAL A 120 0.30 -10.59 -4.13
C VAL A 120 -1.18 -10.95 -4.05
N GLN A 121 -1.48 -12.23 -3.94
CA GLN A 121 -2.82 -12.72 -3.68
C GLN A 121 -2.76 -14.05 -2.91
N ARG A 122 -3.80 -14.34 -2.12
CA ARG A 122 -3.97 -15.70 -1.58
C ARG A 122 -4.19 -16.66 -2.75
N SER A 123 -3.55 -17.82 -2.69
CA SER A 123 -3.79 -18.90 -3.65
C SER A 123 -5.23 -19.38 -3.54
N ALA A 124 -5.89 -19.55 -4.68
CA ALA A 124 -7.21 -20.18 -4.72
C ALA A 124 -7.17 -21.70 -4.46
N LYS A 125 -5.98 -22.31 -4.52
CA LYS A 125 -5.79 -23.77 -4.40
C LYS A 125 -5.44 -24.20 -2.98
N GLN A 126 -4.75 -23.35 -2.23
CA GLN A 126 -4.22 -23.66 -0.91
C GLN A 126 -4.36 -22.42 -0.02
N ALA A 127 -5.11 -22.53 1.07
CA ALA A 127 -5.43 -21.37 1.92
C ALA A 127 -4.19 -20.72 2.54
N CYS A 128 -3.14 -21.50 2.80
CA CYS A 128 -1.87 -21.03 3.34
C CYS A 128 -0.87 -20.49 2.32
N ASP A 129 -1.19 -20.56 1.03
CA ASP A 129 -0.28 -20.14 -0.02
C ASP A 129 -0.55 -18.70 -0.45
N LEU A 130 0.52 -17.99 -0.75
CA LEU A 130 0.56 -16.66 -1.33
C LEU A 130 1.20 -16.74 -2.71
N GLU A 131 0.45 -16.39 -3.73
CA GLU A 131 1.01 -16.21 -5.06
C GLU A 131 1.63 -14.83 -5.17
N VAL A 132 2.88 -14.77 -5.63
CA VAL A 132 3.65 -13.54 -5.77
C VAL A 132 4.16 -13.42 -7.20
N ALA A 133 3.86 -12.29 -7.84
CA ALA A 133 4.44 -11.89 -9.12
C ALA A 133 5.31 -10.64 -8.92
N VAL A 134 6.51 -10.65 -9.49
CA VAL A 134 7.50 -9.58 -9.34
C VAL A 134 7.68 -8.84 -10.66
N PHE A 135 7.76 -7.51 -10.63
CA PHE A 135 7.92 -6.68 -11.81
C PHE A 135 9.03 -5.63 -11.62
N ALA A 136 9.78 -5.36 -12.69
CA ALA A 136 10.86 -4.40 -12.64
C ALA A 136 10.37 -2.95 -12.53
N ASN A 137 9.28 -2.61 -13.22
CA ASN A 137 8.78 -1.26 -13.41
C ASN A 137 7.32 -1.24 -13.90
N ASP A 138 6.71 -0.06 -13.89
CA ASP A 138 5.33 0.16 -14.35
C ASP A 138 5.11 -0.28 -15.82
N LYS A 139 6.13 -0.18 -16.68
CA LYS A 139 6.03 -0.60 -18.10
C LYS A 139 5.88 -2.12 -18.22
N GLN A 140 6.63 -2.89 -17.45
CA GLN A 140 6.50 -4.34 -17.39
C GLN A 140 5.17 -4.76 -16.78
N LEU A 141 4.77 -4.11 -15.68
CA LEU A 141 3.47 -4.32 -15.05
C LEU A 141 2.31 -4.13 -16.04
N ALA A 142 2.31 -3.02 -16.79
CA ALA A 142 1.27 -2.71 -17.77
C ALA A 142 1.13 -3.75 -18.88
N LYS A 143 2.20 -4.49 -19.17
CA LYS A 143 2.23 -5.57 -20.17
C LYS A 143 2.05 -6.97 -19.57
N GLY A 144 2.03 -7.08 -18.25
CA GLY A 144 2.05 -8.38 -17.56
C GLY A 144 3.37 -9.14 -17.69
N GLU A 145 4.47 -8.47 -18.07
CA GLU A 145 5.80 -9.07 -18.20
C GLU A 145 6.44 -9.20 -16.81
N ARG A 146 6.34 -10.40 -16.21
CA ARG A 146 6.85 -10.68 -14.86
C ARG A 146 8.34 -11.00 -14.91
N LEU A 147 9.10 -10.45 -13.98
CA LEU A 147 10.48 -10.87 -13.71
C LEU A 147 10.53 -12.28 -13.12
N ALA A 148 9.66 -12.52 -12.15
CA ALA A 148 9.51 -13.80 -11.49
C ALA A 148 8.06 -14.01 -11.07
N TRP A 149 7.68 -15.27 -10.93
CA TRP A 149 6.40 -15.66 -10.37
C TRP A 149 6.58 -16.96 -9.59
N GLY A 150 5.91 -17.05 -8.46
CA GLY A 150 5.98 -18.22 -7.62
C GLY A 150 5.03 -18.14 -6.45
N VAL A 151 5.13 -19.15 -5.60
CA VAL A 151 4.31 -19.33 -4.41
C VAL A 151 5.20 -19.25 -3.18
N TYR A 152 4.71 -18.55 -2.18
CA TYR A 152 5.17 -18.63 -0.82
C TYR A 152 4.12 -19.36 0.04
N THR A 153 4.55 -20.06 1.09
CA THR A 153 3.66 -20.63 2.11
C THR A 153 3.77 -19.81 3.39
N GLN A 154 2.69 -19.69 4.14
CA GLN A 154 2.70 -18.99 5.42
C GLN A 154 3.52 -19.80 6.44
N ALA A 155 4.51 -19.18 7.10
CA ALA A 155 5.40 -19.87 8.04
C ALA A 155 4.68 -20.49 9.25
N SER A 156 3.54 -19.91 9.61
CA SER A 156 2.66 -20.41 10.68
C SER A 156 1.58 -21.37 10.19
N CYS A 157 1.61 -21.78 8.92
CA CYS A 157 0.69 -22.79 8.42
C CYS A 157 0.99 -24.14 9.09
N PRO A 158 -0.01 -24.86 9.60
CA PRO A 158 0.21 -26.21 10.11
C PRO A 158 0.77 -27.10 9.01
N GLU A 159 1.99 -27.60 9.21
CA GLU A 159 2.61 -28.59 8.34
C GLU A 159 1.74 -29.86 8.35
N GLY A 160 0.93 -30.06 7.32
CA GLY A 160 0.17 -31.30 7.12
C GLY A 160 -1.15 -31.38 7.89
N GLY A 161 -2.19 -30.77 7.34
CA GLY A 161 -3.55 -31.29 7.49
C GLY A 161 -3.75 -32.50 6.57
N ALA A 162 -3.17 -33.66 6.89
CA ALA A 162 -3.76 -34.90 6.42
C ALA A 162 -5.09 -35.09 7.17
N PRO A 163 -6.25 -35.25 6.50
CA PRO A 163 -7.46 -35.68 7.19
C PRO A 163 -7.29 -37.14 7.63
N GLY A 164 -7.16 -37.36 8.94
CA GLY A 164 -7.02 -38.67 9.59
C GLY A 164 -5.54 -39.02 9.84
N THR A 165 -5.07 -39.25 11.05
CA THR A 165 -5.72 -39.90 12.19
C THR A 165 -4.98 -39.46 13.45
N ALA A 166 -5.64 -38.74 14.34
CA ALA A 166 -5.16 -38.51 15.71
C ALA A 166 -6.05 -39.31 16.66
N GLY A 167 -5.46 -40.37 17.23
CA GLY A 167 -5.66 -40.86 18.60
C GLY A 167 -7.07 -41.20 19.08
N GLY A 168 -7.27 -42.48 19.41
CA GLY A 168 -8.40 -42.91 20.25
C GLY A 168 -8.24 -44.32 20.79
N HIS A 169 -7.63 -44.41 21.98
CA HIS A 169 -7.73 -45.46 23.01
C HIS A 169 -7.30 -46.90 22.70
#